data_AF-A0AAD4PLD2-F1
#
_entry.id   AF-A0AAD4PLD2-F1
#
_cell.length_a   1.000
_cell.length_b   1.000
_cell.length_c   1.000
_cell.angle_alpha   90.00
_cell.angle_beta   90.00
_cell.angle_gamma   90.00
#
_symmetry.space_group_name_H-M   'P 1'
#
loop_
_entity.id
_entity.type
_entity.pdbx_description
1 polymer ?
#
loop_
_entity_poly.entity_id
_entity_poly.type
_entity_poly.pdbx_seq_one_letter_code
_entity_poly.pdbx_strand_id
1 'polypeptide(L)'
;MGDYDSDDEKSQIEKLRNVKVPRGMFVSGWDDDSDELIQEDKNPQASIDRMILWAVNENRISEVREILQLDADTVNSRDDDGYSPLHRACYNNFVDIAKLLLQYRANPNARTALGWTPLHSACKWNNADCAQLLLQFGADVNAESDGQQTPLHITSTVSSCRNTASVLLLDRNIKPLKENNSEETAAVIARRNGMSYFIFEMGNEAYDCETGLID
;
A
#
# COMPACT_ATOMS: atom_id res chain seq x y z
N MET A 1 -35.78 16.06 21.63
CA MET A 1 -35.50 15.66 20.24
C MET A 1 -34.00 15.86 20.04
N GLY A 2 -33.10 14.94 20.35
CA GLY A 2 -33.14 13.59 20.89
C GLY A 2 -31.66 13.22 21.03
N ASP A 3 -31.12 13.32 22.24
CA ASP A 3 -29.71 13.04 22.53
C ASP A 3 -29.51 11.54 22.77
N TYR A 4 -29.91 10.73 21.78
CA TYR A 4 -29.65 9.31 21.72
C TYR A 4 -28.64 9.14 20.59
N ASP A 5 -27.37 8.89 20.93
CA ASP A 5 -26.42 8.07 20.14
C ASP A 5 -24.96 8.19 20.64
N SER A 6 -24.59 9.15 21.49
CA SER A 6 -23.17 9.31 21.90
C SER A 6 -22.66 8.29 22.92
N ASP A 7 -23.53 7.76 23.78
CA ASP A 7 -23.13 6.87 24.89
C ASP A 7 -22.97 5.41 24.43
N ASP A 8 -23.75 4.99 23.43
CA ASP A 8 -23.64 3.65 22.84
C ASP A 8 -22.42 3.53 21.93
N GLU A 9 -22.09 4.57 21.15
CA GLU A 9 -20.84 4.63 20.36
C GLU A 9 -19.61 4.64 21.28
N LYS A 10 -19.60 5.48 22.34
CA LYS A 10 -18.53 5.46 23.35
C LYS A 10 -18.43 4.10 24.04
N SER A 11 -19.55 3.46 24.36
CA SER A 11 -19.57 2.12 24.98
C SER A 11 -19.02 1.04 24.04
N GLN A 12 -19.30 1.11 22.74
CA GLN A 12 -18.76 0.16 21.75
C GLN A 12 -17.26 0.36 21.52
N ILE A 13 -16.81 1.61 21.42
CA ILE A 13 -15.39 1.96 21.35
C ILE A 13 -14.65 1.50 22.61
N GLU A 14 -15.24 1.70 23.80
CA GLU A 14 -14.65 1.30 25.08
C GLU A 14 -14.69 -0.22 25.30
N LYS A 15 -15.68 -0.92 24.72
CA LYS A 15 -15.68 -2.39 24.65
C LYS A 15 -14.54 -2.90 23.78
N LEU A 16 -14.31 -2.31 22.60
CA LEU A 16 -13.21 -2.67 21.70
C LEU A 16 -11.82 -2.29 22.24
N ARG A 17 -11.70 -1.15 22.96
CA ARG A 17 -10.49 -0.80 23.74
C ARG A 17 -10.15 -1.82 24.83
N ASN A 18 -11.17 -2.53 25.34
CA ASN A 18 -11.03 -3.58 26.33
C ASN A 18 -11.16 -5.00 25.74
N VAL A 19 -11.33 -5.14 24.42
CA VAL A 19 -11.17 -6.43 23.74
C VAL A 19 -9.70 -6.74 23.82
N LYS A 20 -9.36 -7.58 24.81
CA LYS A 20 -8.02 -8.14 25.01
C LYS A 20 -7.41 -8.44 23.67
N VAL A 21 -6.29 -7.78 23.39
CA VAL A 21 -5.39 -8.12 22.29
C VAL A 21 -5.32 -9.66 22.21
N PRO A 22 -5.77 -10.29 21.12
CA PRO A 22 -5.84 -11.75 21.07
C PRO A 22 -4.48 -12.34 21.38
N ARG A 23 -4.41 -13.28 22.34
CA ARG A 23 -3.17 -13.98 22.68
C ARG A 23 -2.63 -14.64 21.41
N GLY A 24 -1.43 -14.21 20.97
CA GLY A 24 -0.81 -14.63 19.71
C GLY A 24 -0.63 -13.51 18.67
N MET A 25 -0.83 -12.24 19.04
CA MET A 25 -0.56 -11.11 18.16
C MET A 25 0.95 -10.98 17.87
N PHE A 26 1.38 -11.54 16.73
CA PHE A 26 2.68 -11.22 16.12
C PHE A 26 2.50 -9.96 15.27
N VAL A 27 2.96 -8.82 15.77
CA VAL A 27 3.27 -7.68 14.91
C VAL A 27 4.72 -7.85 14.52
N SER A 28 5.01 -8.77 13.60
CA SER A 28 6.37 -8.89 13.10
C SER A 28 6.68 -7.66 12.25
N GLY A 29 7.58 -6.82 12.76
CA GLY A 29 8.72 -6.41 11.95
C GLY A 29 9.39 -7.69 11.47
N TRP A 30 9.48 -7.84 10.15
CA TRP A 30 10.04 -9.03 9.53
C TRP A 30 11.56 -8.95 9.61
N ASP A 31 12.13 -9.18 10.79
CA ASP A 31 13.54 -9.51 10.98
C ASP A 31 13.66 -10.49 12.16
N ASP A 32 14.53 -11.49 11.99
CA ASP A 32 14.79 -12.66 12.83
C ASP A 32 15.00 -12.36 14.34
N ASP A 33 14.65 -13.37 15.16
CA ASP A 33 15.21 -13.68 16.49
C ASP A 33 14.92 -12.80 17.73
N SER A 34 13.67 -12.37 17.95
CA SER A 34 13.25 -12.04 19.33
C SER A 34 11.81 -12.41 19.64
N ASP A 35 11.62 -13.56 20.31
CA ASP A 35 10.43 -13.91 21.09
C ASP A 35 10.25 -12.97 22.31
N GLU A 36 10.32 -11.66 22.13
CA GLU A 36 9.87 -10.72 23.16
C GLU A 36 8.36 -10.55 23.03
N LEU A 37 7.65 -11.25 23.92
CA LEU A 37 6.26 -10.99 24.26
C LEU A 37 6.06 -9.48 24.39
N ILE A 38 5.37 -8.88 23.43
CA ILE A 38 4.99 -7.47 23.44
C ILE A 38 4.21 -7.24 24.75
N GLN A 39 4.87 -6.64 25.74
CA GLN A 39 4.21 -6.22 26.96
C GLN A 39 3.16 -5.17 26.60
N GLU A 40 1.96 -5.34 27.14
CA GLU A 40 0.78 -4.49 26.95
C GLU A 40 1.15 -3.04 26.67
N ASP A 41 0.85 -2.64 25.44
CA ASP A 41 1.17 -1.35 24.89
C ASP A 41 0.53 -0.22 25.72
N LYS A 42 1.34 0.64 26.33
CA LYS A 42 0.92 1.63 27.35
C LYS A 42 0.15 2.84 26.78
N ASN A 43 -0.33 2.78 25.53
CA ASN A 43 -1.05 3.88 24.88
C ASN A 43 -2.41 3.41 24.32
N PRO A 44 -3.53 3.72 25.00
CA PRO A 44 -4.87 3.26 24.61
C PRO A 44 -5.34 3.72 23.21
N GLN A 45 -4.81 4.84 22.69
CA GLN A 45 -5.13 5.30 21.33
C GLN A 45 -4.33 4.53 20.26
N ALA A 46 -3.10 4.11 20.57
CA ALA A 46 -2.31 3.24 19.70
C ALA A 46 -2.97 1.87 19.48
N SER A 47 -3.89 1.46 20.37
CA SER A 47 -4.58 0.17 20.26
C SER A 47 -5.55 0.09 19.08
N ILE A 48 -6.29 1.16 18.73
CA ILE A 48 -7.26 1.11 17.62
C ILE A 48 -6.53 1.20 16.27
N ASP A 49 -5.54 2.08 16.19
CA ASP A 49 -4.62 2.21 15.04
C ASP A 49 -3.88 0.90 14.73
N ARG A 50 -3.43 0.17 15.76
CA ARG A 50 -2.82 -1.16 15.60
C ARG A 50 -3.85 -2.24 15.29
N MET A 51 -5.08 -2.12 15.79
CA MET A 51 -6.14 -3.10 15.54
C MET A 51 -6.61 -3.10 14.09
N ILE A 52 -6.73 -1.92 13.44
CA ILE A 52 -7.05 -1.87 12.02
C ILE A 52 -5.94 -2.51 11.17
N LEU A 53 -4.66 -2.26 11.49
CA LEU A 53 -3.52 -2.89 10.81
C LEU A 53 -3.55 -4.42 10.94
N TRP A 54 -3.83 -4.94 12.14
CA TRP A 54 -3.97 -6.37 12.39
C TRP A 54 -5.16 -6.98 11.65
N ALA A 55 -6.34 -6.34 11.70
CA ALA A 55 -7.53 -6.82 11.01
C ALA A 55 -7.32 -6.90 9.49
N VAL A 56 -6.59 -5.94 8.91
CA VAL A 56 -6.19 -5.98 7.50
C VAL A 56 -5.23 -7.14 7.23
N ASN A 57 -4.22 -7.37 8.09
CA ASN A 57 -3.25 -8.44 7.90
C ASN A 57 -3.89 -9.83 7.90
N GLU A 58 -4.89 -10.01 8.74
CA GLU A 58 -5.64 -11.27 8.90
C GLU A 58 -6.83 -11.40 7.92
N ASN A 59 -6.97 -10.46 6.97
CA ASN A 59 -8.06 -10.41 5.99
C ASN A 59 -9.48 -10.35 6.60
N ARG A 60 -9.64 -9.69 7.75
CA ARG A 60 -10.94 -9.56 8.44
C ARG A 60 -11.71 -8.32 7.99
N ILE A 61 -12.29 -8.38 6.79
CA ILE A 61 -13.06 -7.28 6.18
C ILE A 61 -14.17 -6.74 7.10
N SER A 62 -14.90 -7.62 7.82
CA SER A 62 -15.98 -7.20 8.71
C SER A 62 -15.48 -6.34 9.86
N GLU A 63 -14.39 -6.75 10.51
CA GLU A 63 -13.77 -6.00 11.60
C GLU A 63 -13.18 -4.67 11.11
N VAL A 64 -12.52 -4.67 9.94
CA VAL A 64 -12.03 -3.43 9.32
C VAL A 64 -13.19 -2.46 9.09
N ARG A 65 -14.34 -2.94 8.61
CA ARG A 65 -15.52 -2.10 8.41
C ARG A 65 -16.06 -1.53 9.72
N GLU A 66 -16.19 -2.35 10.76
CA GLU A 66 -16.67 -1.91 12.06
C GLU A 66 -15.73 -0.87 12.67
N ILE A 67 -14.41 -1.09 12.60
CA ILE A 67 -13.42 -0.14 13.11
C ILE A 67 -13.50 1.20 12.35
N LEU A 68 -13.62 1.17 11.02
CA LEU A 68 -13.74 2.39 10.21
C LEU A 68 -15.06 3.14 10.41
N GLN A 69 -16.14 2.45 10.78
CA GLN A 69 -17.41 3.07 11.12
C GLN A 69 -17.34 3.81 12.46
N LEU A 70 -16.58 3.28 13.41
CA LEU A 70 -16.38 3.90 14.72
C LEU A 70 -15.40 5.08 14.65
N ASP A 71 -14.30 4.91 13.92
CA ASP A 71 -13.30 5.95 13.74
C ASP A 71 -12.72 5.90 12.32
N ALA A 72 -13.24 6.78 11.46
CA ALA A 72 -12.82 6.88 10.08
C ALA A 72 -11.38 7.42 9.93
N ASP A 73 -10.83 8.09 10.94
CA ASP A 73 -9.46 8.66 10.86
C ASP A 73 -8.39 7.56 10.93
N THR A 74 -8.74 6.38 11.49
CA THR A 74 -7.86 5.20 11.59
C THR A 74 -7.46 4.61 10.22
N VAL A 75 -8.12 5.03 9.15
CA VAL A 75 -7.81 4.56 7.78
C VAL A 75 -6.37 4.92 7.36
N ASN A 76 -5.80 5.98 7.94
CA ASN A 76 -4.47 6.50 7.64
C ASN A 76 -3.43 6.21 8.74
N SER A 77 -3.77 5.35 9.71
CA SER A 77 -2.85 4.91 10.76
C SER A 77 -1.60 4.28 10.16
N ARG A 78 -0.50 4.30 10.90
CA ARG A 78 0.79 3.79 10.45
C ARG A 78 1.44 2.95 11.53
N ASP A 79 2.11 1.88 11.13
CA ASP A 79 3.01 1.16 12.03
C ASP A 79 4.34 1.89 12.21
N ASP A 80 5.22 1.31 13.02
CA ASP A 80 6.52 1.89 13.37
C ASP A 80 7.45 2.06 12.15
N ASP A 81 7.22 1.29 11.08
CA ASP A 81 7.92 1.38 9.78
C ASP A 81 7.22 2.33 8.78
N GLY A 82 6.09 2.91 9.18
CA GLY A 82 5.30 3.85 8.39
C GLY A 82 4.31 3.20 7.41
N TYR A 83 4.09 1.89 7.44
CA TYR A 83 3.08 1.22 6.62
C TYR A 83 1.68 1.54 7.12
N SER A 84 0.83 1.96 6.20
CA SER A 84 -0.61 2.15 6.46
C SER A 84 -1.43 0.88 6.21
N PRO A 85 -2.68 0.81 6.70
CA PRO A 85 -3.62 -0.26 6.35
C PRO A 85 -3.67 -0.55 4.85
N LEU A 86 -3.63 0.51 4.02
CA LEU A 86 -3.67 0.37 2.57
C LEU A 86 -2.40 -0.30 2.01
N HIS A 87 -1.22 -0.05 2.59
CA HIS A 87 0.00 -0.76 2.19
C HIS A 87 -0.12 -2.26 2.50
N ARG A 88 -0.63 -2.62 3.70
CA ARG A 88 -0.79 -4.02 4.11
C ARG A 88 -1.82 -4.75 3.23
N ALA A 89 -2.92 -4.09 2.88
CA ALA A 89 -3.89 -4.63 1.93
C ALA A 89 -3.28 -4.85 0.54
N CYS A 90 -2.47 -3.90 0.05
CA CYS A 90 -1.79 -4.00 -1.24
C CYS A 90 -0.66 -5.03 -1.24
N TYR A 91 0.00 -5.28 -0.11
CA TYR A 91 1.01 -6.31 0.07
C TYR A 91 0.40 -7.72 -0.08
N ASN A 92 -0.73 -7.98 0.59
CA ASN A 92 -1.39 -9.29 0.60
C ASN A 92 -2.41 -9.52 -0.52
N ASN A 93 -2.55 -8.56 -1.46
CA ASN A 93 -3.56 -8.58 -2.52
C ASN A 93 -5.03 -8.63 -2.01
N PHE A 94 -5.33 -8.00 -0.87
CA PHE A 94 -6.68 -7.92 -0.34
C PHE A 94 -7.45 -6.78 -1.00
N VAL A 95 -7.85 -6.99 -2.26
CA VAL A 95 -8.53 -5.99 -3.12
C VAL A 95 -9.78 -5.44 -2.46
N ASP A 96 -10.60 -6.29 -1.82
CA ASP A 96 -11.83 -5.86 -1.15
C ASP A 96 -11.56 -4.93 0.04
N ILE A 97 -10.51 -5.23 0.82
CA ILE A 97 -10.08 -4.38 1.93
C ILE A 97 -9.48 -3.07 1.40
N ALA A 98 -8.62 -3.14 0.39
CA ALA A 98 -8.05 -1.94 -0.24
C ALA A 98 -9.15 -1.01 -0.77
N LYS A 99 -10.19 -1.58 -1.41
CA LYS A 99 -11.35 -0.83 -1.91
C LYS A 99 -12.14 -0.19 -0.78
N LEU A 100 -12.37 -0.93 0.31
CA LEU A 100 -13.04 -0.41 1.49
C LEU A 100 -12.25 0.76 2.09
N LEU A 101 -10.94 0.60 2.30
CA LEU A 101 -10.07 1.64 2.84
C LEU A 101 -10.09 2.90 1.95
N LEU A 102 -9.97 2.73 0.63
CA LEU A 102 -10.02 3.85 -0.32
C LEU A 102 -11.38 4.57 -0.32
N GLN A 103 -12.48 3.85 -0.13
CA GLN A 103 -13.82 4.45 0.03
C GLN A 103 -13.91 5.32 1.30
N TYR A 104 -13.21 4.94 2.36
CA TYR A 104 -13.07 5.72 3.59
C TYR A 104 -11.97 6.79 3.50
N ARG A 105 -11.56 7.18 2.29
CA ARG A 105 -10.54 8.22 2.03
C ARG A 105 -9.15 7.89 2.59
N ALA A 106 -8.76 6.60 2.56
CA ALA A 106 -7.36 6.23 2.71
C ALA A 106 -6.50 7.02 1.73
N ASN A 107 -5.34 7.51 2.17
CA ASN A 107 -4.40 8.19 1.31
C ASN A 107 -3.70 7.17 0.38
N PRO A 108 -3.97 7.18 -0.95
CA PRO A 108 -3.34 6.26 -1.89
C PRO A 108 -1.85 6.54 -2.10
N ASN A 109 -1.38 7.71 -1.65
CA ASN A 109 0.00 8.19 -1.74
C ASN A 109 0.67 8.28 -0.36
N ALA A 110 0.15 7.55 0.63
CA ALA A 110 0.81 7.43 1.94
C ALA A 110 2.25 6.92 1.74
N ARG A 111 3.21 7.45 2.50
CA ARG A 111 4.62 7.09 2.39
C ARG A 111 5.09 6.36 3.65
N THR A 112 5.78 5.25 3.47
CA THR A 112 6.50 4.55 4.55
C THR A 112 7.81 5.28 4.91
N ALA A 113 8.54 4.77 5.90
CA ALA A 113 9.85 5.28 6.28
C ALA A 113 10.91 5.17 5.17
N LEU A 114 10.69 4.30 4.16
CA LEU A 114 11.54 4.15 2.97
C LEU A 114 11.00 4.94 1.76
N GLY A 115 9.99 5.77 1.98
CA GLY A 115 9.31 6.53 0.94
C GLY A 115 8.42 5.69 0.02
N TRP A 116 8.15 4.43 0.36
CA TRP A 116 7.29 3.59 -0.47
C TRP A 116 5.84 4.02 -0.36
N THR A 117 5.14 3.97 -1.49
CA THR A 117 3.68 4.15 -1.53
C THR A 117 2.97 2.79 -1.62
N PRO A 118 1.65 2.70 -1.34
CA PRO A 118 0.89 1.48 -1.55
C PRO A 118 1.06 0.89 -2.95
N LEU A 119 1.26 1.74 -3.96
CA LEU A 119 1.51 1.32 -5.34
C LEU A 119 2.87 0.62 -5.49
N HIS A 120 3.92 1.07 -4.79
CA HIS A 120 5.21 0.37 -4.75
C HIS A 120 5.04 -1.03 -4.15
N SER A 121 4.29 -1.16 -3.05
CA SER A 121 4.00 -2.46 -2.43
C SER A 121 3.24 -3.39 -3.39
N ALA A 122 2.19 -2.89 -4.07
CA ALA A 122 1.46 -3.68 -5.06
C ALA A 122 2.36 -4.14 -6.21
N CYS A 123 3.25 -3.28 -6.69
CA CYS A 123 4.17 -3.58 -7.78
C CYS A 123 5.20 -4.65 -7.42
N LYS A 124 5.78 -4.57 -6.21
CA LYS A 124 6.75 -5.56 -5.71
C LYS A 124 6.17 -6.97 -5.67
N TRP A 125 4.90 -7.10 -5.31
CA TRP A 125 4.24 -8.40 -5.15
C TRP A 125 3.40 -8.84 -6.36
N ASN A 126 3.47 -8.11 -7.49
CA ASN A 126 2.69 -8.37 -8.70
C ASN A 126 1.16 -8.36 -8.48
N ASN A 127 0.67 -7.52 -7.58
CA ASN A 127 -0.74 -7.38 -7.25
C ASN A 127 -1.41 -6.38 -8.20
N ALA A 128 -1.65 -6.81 -9.44
CA ALA A 128 -2.17 -5.98 -10.53
C ALA A 128 -3.57 -5.40 -10.24
N ASP A 129 -4.44 -6.16 -9.58
CA ASP A 129 -5.79 -5.71 -9.23
C ASP A 129 -5.74 -4.55 -8.20
N CYS A 130 -4.91 -4.70 -7.16
CA CYS A 130 -4.66 -3.62 -6.21
C CYS A 130 -4.00 -2.40 -6.88
N ALA A 131 -3.04 -2.61 -7.78
CA ALA A 131 -2.40 -1.51 -8.52
C ALA A 131 -3.41 -0.74 -9.38
N GLN A 132 -4.27 -1.45 -10.11
CA GLN A 132 -5.32 -0.82 -10.93
C GLN A 132 -6.30 -0.03 -10.06
N LEU A 133 -6.71 -0.59 -8.92
CA LEU A 133 -7.58 0.08 -7.97
C LEU A 133 -6.93 1.35 -7.42
N LEU A 134 -5.67 1.30 -7.02
CA LEU A 134 -4.94 2.47 -6.52
C LEU A 134 -4.89 3.60 -7.56
N LEU A 135 -4.58 3.28 -8.82
CA LEU A 135 -4.57 4.26 -9.91
C LEU A 135 -5.94 4.89 -10.14
N GLN A 136 -7.01 4.10 -10.09
CA GLN A 136 -8.39 4.63 -10.20
C GLN A 136 -8.74 5.63 -9.08
N PHE A 137 -8.16 5.47 -7.90
CA PHE A 137 -8.36 6.37 -6.76
C PHE A 137 -7.30 7.49 -6.67
N GLY A 138 -6.53 7.73 -7.73
CA GLY A 138 -5.60 8.86 -7.81
C GLY A 138 -4.24 8.61 -7.15
N ALA A 139 -3.79 7.35 -7.07
CA ALA A 139 -2.39 7.07 -6.76
C ALA A 139 -1.46 7.66 -7.83
N ASP A 140 -0.34 8.23 -7.39
CA ASP A 140 0.68 8.74 -8.28
C ASP A 140 1.52 7.59 -8.85
N VAL A 141 1.34 7.35 -10.15
CA VAL A 141 2.06 6.32 -10.93
C VAL A 141 3.58 6.56 -10.96
N ASN A 142 4.02 7.82 -10.76
CA ASN A 142 5.43 8.21 -10.77
C ASN A 142 5.97 8.53 -9.37
N ALA A 143 5.26 8.14 -8.31
CA ALA A 143 5.71 8.39 -6.95
C ALA A 143 7.15 7.90 -6.74
N GLU A 144 8.00 8.70 -6.11
CA GLU A 144 9.41 8.34 -5.94
C GLU A 144 9.64 7.83 -4.52
N SER A 145 10.22 6.64 -4.36
CA SER A 145 10.78 6.20 -3.07
C SER A 145 12.07 6.97 -2.73
N ASP A 146 12.65 6.74 -1.55
CA ASP A 146 13.86 7.47 -1.11
C ASP A 146 15.09 7.23 -2.00
N GLY A 147 15.10 6.14 -2.77
CA GLY A 147 16.09 5.87 -3.82
C GLY A 147 15.79 6.50 -5.18
N GLN A 148 14.81 7.41 -5.26
CA GLN A 148 14.20 7.90 -6.50
C GLN A 148 13.68 6.76 -7.40
N GLN A 149 13.37 5.60 -6.82
CA GLN A 149 12.78 4.50 -7.59
C GLN A 149 11.27 4.74 -7.68
N THR A 150 10.75 4.75 -8.90
CA THR A 150 9.31 4.78 -9.18
C THR A 150 8.70 3.37 -9.09
N PRO A 151 7.36 3.22 -9.01
CA PRO A 151 6.69 1.92 -9.07
C PRO A 151 7.15 1.08 -10.27
N LEU A 152 7.39 1.72 -11.42
CA LEU A 152 7.89 1.04 -12.61
C LEU A 152 9.30 0.45 -12.40
N HIS A 153 10.22 1.17 -11.75
CA HIS A 153 11.52 0.61 -11.38
C HIS A 153 11.38 -0.61 -10.48
N ILE A 154 10.45 -0.58 -9.52
CA ILE A 154 10.22 -1.72 -8.62
C ILE A 154 9.75 -2.94 -9.42
N THR A 155 8.84 -2.76 -10.39
CA THR A 155 8.46 -3.87 -11.27
C THR A 155 9.71 -4.46 -11.94
N SER A 156 10.59 -3.64 -12.50
CA SER A 156 11.82 -4.10 -13.17
C SER A 156 12.82 -4.86 -12.29
N THR A 157 12.74 -4.72 -10.97
CA THR A 157 13.59 -5.46 -10.02
C THR A 157 13.06 -6.86 -9.69
N VAL A 158 11.76 -7.11 -9.85
CA VAL A 158 11.11 -8.37 -9.48
C VAL A 158 10.70 -9.14 -10.72
N SER A 159 11.20 -10.38 -10.87
CA SER A 159 11.03 -11.23 -12.07
C SER A 159 9.58 -11.61 -12.42
N SER A 160 8.63 -11.43 -11.50
CA SER A 160 7.23 -11.88 -11.65
C SER A 160 6.21 -10.77 -11.93
N CYS A 161 6.64 -9.51 -12.10
CA CYS A 161 5.75 -8.33 -12.10
C CYS A 161 5.06 -7.99 -13.44
N ARG A 162 4.97 -8.93 -14.39
CA ARG A 162 4.50 -8.65 -15.76
C ARG A 162 3.15 -7.93 -15.77
N ASN A 163 2.23 -8.33 -14.90
CA ASN A 163 0.87 -7.82 -14.88
C ASN A 163 0.82 -6.41 -14.31
N THR A 164 1.52 -6.15 -13.19
CA THR A 164 1.61 -4.81 -12.61
C THR A 164 2.33 -3.84 -13.54
N ALA A 165 3.43 -4.25 -14.18
CA ALA A 165 4.13 -3.43 -15.18
C ALA A 165 3.19 -3.01 -16.32
N SER A 166 2.36 -3.95 -16.81
CA SER A 166 1.37 -3.66 -17.85
C SER A 166 0.33 -2.64 -17.37
N VAL A 167 -0.18 -2.78 -16.14
CA VAL A 167 -1.15 -1.83 -15.56
C VAL A 167 -0.55 -0.43 -15.45
N LEU A 168 0.69 -0.30 -14.99
CA LEU A 168 1.36 0.99 -14.88
C LEU A 168 1.58 1.63 -16.25
N LEU A 169 2.05 0.86 -17.24
CA LEU A 169 2.34 1.35 -18.59
C LEU A 169 1.08 1.72 -19.40
N LEU A 170 -0.09 1.25 -18.97
CA LEU A 170 -1.37 1.69 -19.53
C LEU A 170 -1.83 3.04 -18.98
N ASP A 171 -1.21 3.55 -17.90
CA ASP A 171 -1.52 4.88 -17.37
C ASP A 171 -0.88 5.96 -18.25
N ARG A 172 -1.68 6.94 -18.68
CA ARG A 172 -1.23 8.01 -19.59
C ARG A 172 -0.22 8.96 -18.95
N ASN A 173 -0.17 9.03 -17.63
CA ASN A 173 0.72 9.96 -16.93
C ASN A 173 2.09 9.35 -16.64
N ILE A 174 2.33 8.09 -17.01
CA ILE A 174 3.57 7.41 -16.68
C ILE A 174 4.77 8.05 -17.37
N LYS A 175 5.88 8.15 -16.64
CA LYS A 175 7.18 8.63 -17.14
C LYS A 175 8.16 7.46 -17.17
N PRO A 176 8.17 6.64 -18.24
CA PRO A 176 8.93 5.40 -18.26
C PRO A 176 10.44 5.61 -18.35
N LEU A 177 10.87 6.78 -18.87
CA LEU A 177 12.27 7.18 -19.03
C LEU A 177 12.87 7.87 -17.79
N LYS A 178 12.13 7.97 -16.69
CA LYS A 178 12.66 8.55 -15.45
C LYS A 178 13.80 7.67 -14.91
N GLU A 179 14.90 8.31 -14.55
CA GLU A 179 16.05 7.66 -13.90
C GLU A 179 15.94 7.73 -12.38
N ASN A 180 16.52 6.73 -11.70
CA ASN A 180 16.67 6.70 -10.25
C ASN A 180 18.00 7.33 -9.78
N ASN A 181 18.32 7.25 -8.48
CA ASN A 181 19.59 7.77 -7.93
C ASN A 181 20.86 7.16 -8.54
N SER A 182 20.76 6.01 -9.20
CA SER A 182 21.86 5.32 -9.88
C SER A 182 21.92 5.66 -11.37
N GLU A 183 21.14 6.64 -11.85
CA GLU A 183 21.04 7.00 -13.26
C GLU A 183 20.53 5.83 -14.14
N GLU A 184 19.84 4.87 -13.53
CA GLU A 184 19.26 3.72 -14.23
C GLU A 184 17.76 3.94 -14.47
N THR A 185 17.30 3.73 -15.69
CA THR A 185 15.86 3.63 -16.01
C THR A 185 15.32 2.24 -15.70
N ALA A 186 14.00 2.13 -15.52
CA ALA A 186 13.31 0.86 -15.31
C ALA A 186 13.64 -0.18 -16.41
N ALA A 187 13.76 0.26 -17.67
CA ALA A 187 14.11 -0.62 -18.79
C ALA A 187 15.53 -1.21 -18.67
N VAL A 188 16.51 -0.42 -18.21
CA VAL A 188 17.89 -0.88 -17.99
C VAL A 188 17.95 -1.92 -16.88
N ILE A 189 17.23 -1.69 -15.77
CA ILE A 189 17.13 -2.64 -14.66
C ILE A 189 16.48 -3.95 -15.12
N ALA A 190 15.39 -3.87 -15.88
CA ALA A 190 14.70 -5.05 -16.42
C ALA A 190 15.62 -5.90 -17.31
N ARG A 191 16.44 -5.25 -18.15
CA ARG A 191 17.44 -5.93 -18.99
C ARG A 191 18.48 -6.67 -18.15
N ARG A 192 18.98 -6.05 -17.08
CA ARG A 192 19.96 -6.68 -16.16
C ARG A 192 19.38 -7.90 -15.44
N ASN A 193 18.09 -7.87 -15.12
CA ASN A 193 17.39 -8.98 -14.44
C ASN A 193 16.86 -10.06 -15.41
N GLY A 194 17.13 -9.97 -16.71
CA GLY A 194 16.69 -10.96 -17.70
C GLY A 194 15.17 -10.99 -17.91
N MET A 195 14.48 -9.90 -17.58
CA MET A 195 13.04 -9.78 -17.77
C MET A 195 12.67 -9.63 -19.25
N SER A 196 11.42 -9.95 -19.58
CA SER A 196 10.86 -9.73 -20.93
C SER A 196 10.83 -8.23 -21.24
N TYR A 197 11.94 -7.76 -21.78
CA TYR A 197 12.27 -6.38 -22.10
C TYR A 197 11.19 -5.67 -22.96
N PHE A 198 10.49 -6.45 -23.78
CA PHE A 198 9.45 -6.00 -24.70
C PHE A 198 8.35 -5.13 -24.06
N ILE A 199 7.92 -5.43 -22.84
CA ILE A 199 6.85 -4.65 -22.19
C ILE A 199 7.33 -3.24 -21.87
N PHE A 200 8.59 -3.09 -21.47
CA PHE A 200 9.17 -1.77 -21.16
C PHE A 200 9.52 -0.98 -22.42
N GLU A 201 9.86 -1.63 -23.54
CA GLU A 201 10.02 -0.96 -24.84
C GLU A 201 8.71 -0.45 -25.40
N MET A 202 7.63 -1.25 -25.37
CA MET A 202 6.31 -0.79 -25.83
C MET A 202 5.82 0.42 -25.04
N GLY A 203 6.14 0.48 -23.74
CA GLY A 203 5.85 1.64 -22.90
C GLY A 203 6.61 2.90 -23.33
N ASN A 204 7.85 2.75 -23.78
CA ASN A 204 8.64 3.87 -24.33
C ASN A 204 8.11 4.32 -25.70
N GLU A 205 7.79 3.38 -26.59
CA GLU A 205 7.23 3.70 -27.92
C GLU A 205 5.86 4.38 -27.82
N ALA A 206 5.03 3.98 -26.86
CA ALA A 206 3.76 4.65 -26.55
C ALA A 206 3.94 6.11 -26.11
N TYR A 207 5.04 6.42 -25.40
CA TYR A 207 5.39 7.78 -24.97
C TYR A 207 5.90 8.64 -26.15
N ASP A 208 6.70 8.04 -27.04
CA ASP A 208 7.23 8.73 -28.23
C ASP A 208 6.12 9.09 -29.23
N CYS A 209 5.11 8.24 -29.39
CA CYS A 209 3.99 8.53 -30.30
C CYS A 209 2.98 9.57 -29.74
N GLU A 210 2.87 9.75 -28.42
CA GLU A 210 2.05 10.83 -27.83
C GLU A 210 2.78 12.18 -27.76
N THR A 211 4.12 12.21 -27.73
CA THR A 211 4.92 13.45 -27.69
C THR A 211 5.29 14.00 -29.08
N GLY A 212 5.04 13.25 -30.15
CA GLY A 212 5.23 13.71 -31.53
C GLY A 212 6.69 13.87 -31.93
N LEU A 213 7.63 13.26 -31.21
CA LEU A 213 9.03 13.16 -31.61
C LEU A 213 9.25 11.82 -32.29
N ILE A 214 8.94 11.79 -33.58
CA ILE A 214 9.45 10.79 -34.51
C ILE A 214 10.79 11.38 -35.01
N ASP A 215 11.90 10.66 -34.81
CA ASP A 215 13.13 10.93 -35.56
C ASP A 215 12.90 10.75 -37.07
#